data_AF-A0A957RNJ5-F1
#
_entry.id   AF-A0A957RNJ5-F1
#
_cell.length_a   1.000
_cell.length_b   1.000
_cell.length_c   1.000
_cell.angle_alpha   90.00
_cell.angle_beta   90.00
_cell.angle_gamma   90.00
#
_symmetry.space_group_name_H-M   'P 1'
#
loop_
_entity.id
_entity.type
_entity.pdbx_description
1 polymer ?
#
loop_
_entity_poly.entity_id
_entity_poly.type
_entity_poly.pdbx_seq_one_letter_code
_entity_poly.pdbx_strand_id
1 'polypeptide(L)' 'MPMQPAGFVGFPDAKMKPVKIPDFFFTDLLPQIDDLAELKLTLHCFWLLNEQDGQLKYLRGAELRADEI' A
#
# COMPACT_ATOMS: atom_id res chain seq x y z
N MET A 1 -2.44 5.97 35.36
CA MET A 1 -2.85 4.83 34.52
C MET A 1 -2.32 5.09 33.12
N PRO A 2 -1.47 4.23 32.54
CA PRO A 2 -0.94 4.50 31.20
C PRO A 2 -2.04 4.29 30.14
N MET A 3 -2.23 5.28 29.27
CA MET A 3 -3.04 5.16 28.05
C MET A 3 -2.37 4.13 27.14
N GLN A 4 -3.03 2.98 26.92
CA GLN A 4 -2.66 2.06 25.86
C GLN A 4 -2.87 2.77 24.51
N PRO A 5 -1.95 2.64 23.53
CA PRO A 5 -2.26 3.03 22.17
C PRO A 5 -3.45 2.17 21.73
N ALA A 6 -4.49 2.80 21.17
CA ALA A 6 -5.63 2.08 20.63
C ALA A 6 -5.10 1.03 19.64
N GLY A 7 -5.26 -0.26 19.98
CA GLY A 7 -4.84 -1.35 19.11
C GLY A 7 -5.60 -1.29 17.78
N PHE A 8 -5.05 -1.91 16.74
CA PHE A 8 -5.76 -2.04 15.48
C PHE A 8 -7.08 -2.81 15.71
N VAL A 9 -8.21 -2.09 15.62
CA VAL A 9 -9.56 -2.64 15.90
C VAL A 9 -10.14 -3.43 14.73
N GLY A 10 -9.39 -3.56 13.63
CA GLY A 10 -9.83 -4.19 12.40
C GLY A 10 -10.29 -3.20 11.34
N PHE A 11 -10.87 -3.75 10.29
CA PHE A 11 -11.38 -3.04 9.13
C PHE A 11 -12.90 -2.85 9.25
N PRO A 12 -13.47 -1.70 8.84
CA PRO A 12 -14.91 -1.50 8.85
C PRO A 12 -15.63 -2.49 7.93
N ASP A 13 -16.84 -2.93 8.30
CA ASP A 13 -17.78 -3.75 7.50
C ASP A 13 -18.28 -3.07 6.19
N ALA A 14 -17.71 -1.91 5.85
CA ALA A 14 -18.04 -1.17 4.64
C ALA A 14 -17.49 -1.87 3.38
N LYS A 15 -18.13 -1.62 2.24
CA LYS A 15 -17.63 -2.09 0.92
C LYS A 15 -16.26 -1.46 0.64
N MET A 16 -15.20 -2.22 0.87
CA MET A 16 -13.84 -1.81 0.55
C MET A 16 -13.55 -1.99 -0.94
N LYS A 17 -12.81 -1.04 -1.51
CA LYS A 17 -12.27 -1.18 -2.86
C LYS A 17 -11.07 -2.14 -2.80
N PRO A 18 -11.11 -3.28 -3.51
CA PRO A 18 -10.00 -4.22 -3.50
C PRO A 18 -8.81 -3.64 -4.25
N VAL A 19 -7.61 -3.75 -3.67
CA VAL A 19 -6.35 -3.47 -4.36
C VAL A 19 -5.92 -4.73 -5.09
N LYS A 20 -5.75 -4.63 -6.41
CA LYS A 20 -5.20 -5.73 -7.21
C LYS A 20 -3.68 -5.75 -7.04
N ILE A 21 -3.17 -6.87 -6.54
CA ILE A 21 -1.74 -7.13 -6.38
C ILE A 21 -1.42 -8.39 -7.20
N PRO A 22 -0.39 -8.37 -8.08
CA PRO A 22 0.05 -9.56 -8.81
C PRO A 22 0.47 -10.68 -7.85
N ASP A 23 0.23 -11.93 -8.21
CA ASP A 23 0.66 -13.11 -7.46
C ASP A 23 2.19 -13.16 -7.28
N PHE A 24 2.94 -12.75 -8.31
CA PHE A 24 4.40 -12.58 -8.27
C PHE A 24 4.90 -11.63 -7.18
N PHE A 25 4.05 -10.74 -6.65
CA PHE A 25 4.43 -9.97 -5.46
C PHE A 25 4.75 -10.88 -4.29
N PHE A 26 3.94 -11.92 -4.05
CA PHE A 26 4.09 -12.78 -2.87
C PHE A 26 5.18 -13.83 -3.05
N THR A 27 5.34 -14.35 -4.27
CA THR A 27 6.29 -15.45 -4.54
C THR A 27 7.70 -14.96 -4.84
N ASP A 28 7.84 -13.80 -5.50
CA ASP A 28 9.12 -13.34 -6.03
C ASP A 28 9.60 -12.05 -5.37
N LEU A 29 8.76 -11.01 -5.32
CA LEU A 29 9.17 -9.69 -4.84
C LEU A 29 9.26 -9.61 -3.31
N LEU A 30 8.22 -10.06 -2.61
CA LEU A 30 8.12 -9.97 -1.14
C LEU A 30 9.30 -10.67 -0.42
N PRO A 31 9.79 -11.84 -0.83
CA PRO A 31 10.96 -12.46 -0.21
C PRO A 31 12.27 -11.68 -0.37
N GLN A 32 12.34 -10.77 -1.36
CA GLN A 32 13.52 -9.92 -1.60
C GLN A 32 13.48 -8.61 -0.82
N ILE A 33 12.31 -8.19 -0.33
CA ILE A 33 12.15 -6.98 0.47
C ILE A 33 12.66 -7.26 1.89
N ASP A 34 13.73 -6.59 2.29
CA ASP A 34 14.40 -6.77 3.58
C ASP A 34 14.14 -5.63 4.58
N ASP A 35 13.55 -4.52 4.13
CA ASP A 35 13.22 -3.37 4.95
C ASP A 35 11.72 -3.03 4.99
N LEU A 36 11.27 -2.56 6.16
CA LEU A 36 9.87 -2.23 6.38
C LEU A 36 9.42 -1.00 5.57
N ALA A 37 10.28 -0.02 5.34
CA ALA A 37 9.95 1.15 4.54
C ALA A 37 9.76 0.75 3.07
N GLU A 38 10.61 -0.15 2.55
CA GLU A 38 10.44 -0.72 1.21
C GLU A 38 9.09 -1.44 1.06
N LEU A 39 8.74 -2.32 2.01
CA LEU A 39 7.46 -3.03 1.98
C LEU A 39 6.27 -2.06 1.94
N LYS A 40 6.26 -1.06 2.83
CA LYS A 40 5.20 -0.06 2.89
C LYS A 40 5.10 0.74 1.60
N LEU A 41 6.25 1.19 1.07
CA LEU A 41 6.30 1.96 -0.17
C LEU A 41 5.78 1.12 -1.36
N THR A 42 6.17 -0.15 -1.47
CA THR A 42 5.69 -1.03 -2.55
C THR A 42 4.17 -1.24 -2.48
N LEU A 43 3.62 -1.49 -1.28
CA LEU A 43 2.18 -1.63 -1.09
C LEU A 43 1.44 -0.32 -1.40
N HIS A 44 2.03 0.81 -1.00
CA HIS A 44 1.48 2.14 -1.29
C HIS A 44 1.42 2.40 -2.80
N CYS A 45 2.48 2.06 -3.53
CA CYS A 45 2.50 2.15 -4.98
C CYS A 45 1.40 1.30 -5.63
N PHE A 46 1.16 0.06 -5.16
CA PHE A 46 0.04 -0.73 -5.68
C PHE A 46 -1.31 -0.08 -5.42
N TRP A 47 -1.50 0.49 -4.22
CA TRP A 47 -2.72 1.20 -3.88
C TRP A 47 -2.95 2.40 -4.80
N LEU A 48 -1.95 3.28 -4.97
CA LEU A 48 -2.03 4.45 -5.87
C LEU A 48 -2.32 4.06 -7.32
N LEU A 49 -1.69 3.00 -7.84
CA LEU A 49 -1.97 2.49 -9.19
C LEU A 49 -3.40 1.96 -9.32
N ASN A 50 -3.99 1.42 -8.26
CA ASN A 50 -5.39 0.99 -8.26
C ASN A 50 -6.39 2.16 -8.14
N GLU A 51 -5.95 3.31 -7.61
CA GLU A 51 -6.73 4.55 -7.61
C GLU A 51 -6.75 5.26 -8.96
N GLN A 52 -5.75 5.04 -9.82
CA GLN A 52 -5.74 5.61 -11.17
C GLN A 52 -6.76 4.96 -12.10
N ASP A 53 -7.47 5.80 -12.85
CA ASP A 53 -8.32 5.39 -13.98
C ASP A 53 -7.57 5.44 -15.31
N GLY A 54 -7.99 4.62 -16.27
CA GLY A 54 -7.43 4.58 -17.61
C GLY A 54 -6.47 3.41 -17.88
N GLN A 55 -6.04 3.30 -19.14
CA GLN A 55 -5.25 2.16 -19.63
C GLN A 55 -3.77 2.24 -19.24
N LEU A 56 -3.24 3.45 -19.03
CA LEU A 56 -1.84 3.69 -18.68
C LEU A 56 -1.78 4.19 -17.23
N LYS A 57 -1.23 3.35 -16.36
CA LYS A 57 -1.06 3.63 -14.93
C LYS A 57 0.41 3.76 -14.61
N TYR A 58 0.80 4.87 -13.99
CA TYR A 58 2.19 5.15 -13.64
C TYR A 58 2.27 6.12 -12.47
N LEU A 59 3.36 6.05 -11.71
CA LEU A 59 3.63 6.96 -10.59
C LEU A 59 4.88 7.77 -10.89
N ARG A 60 4.85 9.08 -10.62
CA ARG A 60 6.04 9.91 -10.72
C ARG A 60 6.69 10.04 -9.35
N GLY A 61 8.01 9.99 -9.30
CA GLY A 61 8.75 10.17 -8.04
C GLY A 61 8.56 11.55 -7.40
N ALA A 62 8.11 12.56 -8.15
CA ALA A 62 7.72 13.85 -7.59
C ALA A 62 6.37 13.78 -6.86
N GLU A 63 5.42 12.97 -7.37
CA GLU A 63 4.12 12.78 -6.73
C GLU A 63 4.28 11.99 -5.43
N LEU A 64 5.07 10.91 -5.45
CA LEU A 64 5.36 10.12 -4.25
C LEU A 64 6.02 10.93 -3.12
N ARG A 65 6.86 11.92 -3.46
CA ARG A 65 7.52 12.79 -2.48
C ARG A 65 6.62 13.90 -1.94
N ALA A 66 5.57 14.25 -2.69
CA ALA A 66 4.59 15.25 -2.30
C ALA A 66 3.36 14.62 -1.62
N ASP A 67 3.30 13.30 -1.55
CA ASP A 67 2.23 12.54 -0.92
C ASP A 67 2.36 12.63 0.62
N GLU A 68 1.31 13.12 1.28
CA GLU A 68 1.30 13.41 2.72
C GLU A 68 0.63 12.31 3.58
N ILE A 69 0.54 11.09 3.06
CA ILE A 69 -0.15 9.97 3.74
C ILE A 69 0.57 9.51 5.01
#